data_AF-A0A1W9PL85-F1
#
_entry.id   AF-A0A1W9PL85-F1
#
_cell.length_a   1.000
_cell.length_b   1.000
_cell.length_c   1.000
_cell.angle_alpha   90.00
_cell.angle_beta   90.00
_cell.angle_gamma   90.00
#
_symmetry.space_group_name_H-M   'P 1'
#
loop_
_entity.id
_entity.type
_entity.pdbx_description
1 polymer ?
#
loop_
_entity_poly.entity_id
_entity_poly.type
_entity_poly.pdbx_seq_one_letter_code
_entity_poly.pdbx_strand_id
1 'polypeptide(L)' 'MNTRKKEMLLKLSKLGFDSETKRQAEEYFNGSLQGHECIKIKKLVEFIDKVLDESLFFKNKRGSPLP' A
#
# COMPACT_ATOMS: atom_id res chain seq x y z
N MET A 1 -15.51 8.81 4.52
CA MET A 1 -14.95 7.69 3.71
C MET A 1 -13.82 8.21 2.83
N ASN A 2 -12.57 8.33 3.33
CA ASN A 2 -11.39 8.70 2.50
C ASN A 2 -10.02 8.38 3.15
N THR A 3 -9.99 7.74 4.33
CA THR A 3 -8.77 7.48 5.09
C THR A 3 -7.84 6.50 4.37
N ARG A 4 -8.40 5.39 3.85
CA ARG A 4 -7.64 4.36 3.11
C ARG A 4 -6.89 4.91 1.89
N LYS A 5 -7.53 5.76 1.08
CA LYS A 5 -6.89 6.39 -0.08
C LYS A 5 -5.67 7.23 0.33
N LYS A 6 -5.82 8.08 1.34
CA LYS A 6 -4.73 8.94 1.85
C LYS A 6 -3.59 8.11 2.43
N GLU A 7 -3.90 7.08 3.22
CA GLU A 7 -2.87 6.19 3.77
C GLU A 7 -2.10 5.49 2.66
N MET A 8 -2.79 5.01 1.62
CA MET A 8 -2.15 4.33 0.52
C MET A 8 -1.21 5.24 -0.28
N LEU A 9 -1.67 6.45 -0.60
CA LEU A 9 -0.85 7.46 -1.28
C LEU A 9 0.38 7.85 -0.43
N LEU A 10 0.20 7.94 0.89
CA LEU A 10 1.30 8.20 1.81
C LEU A 10 2.31 7.03 1.83
N LYS A 11 1.83 5.78 1.89
CA LYS A 11 2.65 4.56 1.84
C LYS A 11 3.45 4.49 0.53
N LEU A 12 2.80 4.72 -0.61
CA LEU A 12 3.45 4.81 -1.92
C LEU A 12 4.54 5.89 -1.95
N SER A 13 4.25 7.05 -1.37
CA SER A 13 5.23 8.14 -1.28
C SER A 13 6.40 7.82 -0.36
N LYS A 14 6.16 7.10 0.74
CA LYS A 14 7.22 6.65 1.67
C LYS A 14 8.11 5.57 1.05
N LEU A 15 7.55 4.72 0.20
CA LEU A 15 8.28 3.68 -0.52
C LEU A 15 9.03 4.23 -1.74
N GLY A 16 8.86 5.51 -2.07
CA GLY A 16 9.55 6.14 -3.19
C GLY A 16 9.01 5.79 -4.57
N PHE A 17 7.75 5.34 -4.67
CA PHE A 17 7.12 5.10 -5.97
C PHE A 17 6.96 6.39 -6.77
N ASP A 18 7.04 6.26 -8.09
CA ASP A 18 6.88 7.35 -9.05
C ASP A 18 5.49 8.00 -8.99
N SER A 19 5.44 9.25 -9.46
CA SER A 19 4.22 10.04 -9.54
C SER A 19 3.13 9.39 -10.39
N GLU A 20 3.52 8.61 -11.41
CA GLU A 20 2.57 7.84 -12.23
C GLU A 20 1.84 6.78 -11.41
N THR A 21 2.56 5.96 -10.63
CA THR A 21 1.96 4.94 -9.76
C THR A 21 1.04 5.57 -8.71
N LYS A 22 1.40 6.75 -8.18
CA LYS A 22 0.53 7.51 -7.26
C LYS A 22 -0.75 7.97 -7.94
N ARG A 23 -0.66 8.48 -9.18
CA ARG A 23 -1.83 8.91 -9.96
C ARG A 23 -2.74 7.73 -10.25
N GLN A 24 -2.19 6.59 -10.65
CA GLN A 24 -2.95 5.37 -10.90
C GLN A 24 -3.62 4.84 -9.62
N ALA A 25 -2.93 4.86 -8.48
CA ALA A 25 -3.54 4.52 -7.20
C ALA A 25 -4.71 5.45 -6.88
N GLU A 26 -4.58 6.75 -7.12
CA GLU A 26 -5.67 7.70 -6.97
C GLU A 26 -6.86 7.40 -7.90
N GLU A 27 -6.61 7.14 -9.18
CA GLU A 27 -7.64 6.75 -10.14
C GLU A 27 -8.32 5.42 -9.75
N TYR A 28 -7.57 4.47 -9.16
CA TYR A 28 -8.10 3.22 -8.63
C TYR A 28 -9.06 3.44 -7.47
N PHE A 29 -8.68 4.26 -6.49
CA PHE A 29 -9.56 4.59 -5.36
C PHE A 29 -10.76 5.45 -5.76
N ASN A 30 -10.64 6.26 -6.82
CA ASN A 30 -11.76 6.99 -7.41
C ASN A 30 -12.67 6.09 -8.28
N GLY A 31 -12.30 4.83 -8.54
CA GLY A 31 -13.05 3.92 -9.41
C GLY A 31 -12.95 4.26 -10.90
N SER A 32 -12.05 5.17 -11.27
CA SER A 32 -11.81 5.60 -12.65
C SER A 32 -10.77 4.73 -13.37
N LEU A 33 -9.94 3.99 -12.63
CA LEU A 33 -8.93 3.10 -13.21
C LEU A 33 -9.55 1.78 -13.67
N GLN A 34 -9.43 1.48 -14.96
CA GLN A 34 -9.95 0.25 -15.58
C GLN A 34 -8.86 -0.54 -16.31
N GLY A 35 -9.15 -1.81 -16.59
CA GLY A 35 -8.26 -2.69 -17.36
C GLY A 35 -7.06 -3.22 -16.56
N HIS A 36 -5.95 -3.43 -17.25
CA HIS A 36 -4.76 -4.09 -16.70
C HIS A 36 -4.08 -3.30 -15.57
N GLU A 37 -4.14 -1.97 -15.61
CA GLU A 37 -3.53 -1.10 -14.60
C GLU A 37 -4.25 -1.21 -13.25
N CYS A 38 -5.58 -1.42 -13.28
CA CYS A 38 -6.38 -1.66 -12.07
C CYS A 38 -5.92 -2.92 -11.31
N ILE A 39 -5.59 -3.99 -12.04
CA ILE A 39 -5.10 -5.24 -11.46
C ILE A 39 -3.70 -5.05 -10.86
N LYS A 40 -2.82 -4.33 -11.56
CA LYS A 40 -1.47 -4.00 -11.05
C LYS A 40 -1.55 -3.20 -9.75
N ILE A 41 -2.31 -2.10 -9.74
CA ILE A 41 -2.46 -1.26 -8.55
C ILE A 41 -3.11 -2.05 -7.42
N LYS A 42 -4.13 -2.86 -7.69
CA LYS A 42 -4.74 -3.72 -6.66
C LYS A 42 -3.71 -4.66 -6.03
N LYS A 43 -2.91 -5.37 -6.83
CA LYS A 43 -1.85 -6.26 -6.33
C LYS A 43 -0.80 -5.50 -5.52
N LEU A 44 -0.42 -4.32 -5.99
CA LEU A 44 0.54 -3.46 -5.32
C LEU A 44 -0.02 -2.95 -3.98
N VAL A 45 -1.33 -2.66 -3.93
CA VAL A 45 -2.04 -2.29 -2.71
C VAL A 45 -2.03 -3.43 -1.71
N GLU A 46 -2.41 -4.64 -2.13
CA GLU A 46 -2.37 -5.84 -1.29
C GLU A 46 -0.95 -6.17 -0.82
N PHE A 47 0.05 -6.00 -1.69
CA PHE A 47 1.45 -6.24 -1.34
C PHE A 47 1.93 -5.25 -0.28
N ILE A 48 1.69 -3.96 -0.47
CA ILE A 48 2.06 -2.94 0.50
C ILE A 48 1.32 -3.15 1.83
N ASP A 49 0.04 -3.52 1.79
CA ASP A 49 -0.71 -3.79 3.00
C ASP A 49 -0.12 -4.98 3.75
N LYS A 50 0.12 -6.12 3.08
CA LYS A 50 0.74 -7.30 3.69
C LYS A 50 2.18 -7.06 4.16
N VAL A 51 3.03 -6.47 3.31
CA VAL A 51 4.44 -6.28 3.61
C VAL A 51 4.65 -5.21 4.68
N LEU A 52 3.88 -4.12 4.68
CA LEU A 52 3.97 -3.15 5.76
C LEU A 52 3.38 -3.71 7.06
N ASP A 53 2.29 -4.49 7.00
CA ASP A 53 1.73 -5.14 8.18
C ASP A 53 2.72 -6.16 8.77
N GLU A 54 3.35 -6.99 7.93
CA GLU A 54 4.40 -7.91 8.35
C GLU A 54 5.66 -7.20 8.85
N SER A 55 6.06 -6.09 8.22
CA SER A 55 7.22 -5.30 8.65
C SER A 55 6.96 -4.57 9.98
N LEU A 56 5.73 -4.11 10.21
CA LEU A 56 5.27 -3.59 11.50
C LEU A 56 5.18 -4.70 12.55
N PHE A 57 4.74 -5.91 12.18
CA PHE A 57 4.73 -7.10 13.03
C PHE A 57 6.15 -7.52 13.45
N PHE A 58 7.13 -7.42 12.55
CA PHE A 58 8.53 -7.69 12.88
C PHE A 58 9.12 -6.71 13.90
N LYS A 59 8.57 -5.49 13.99
CA LYS A 59 8.93 -4.54 15.05
C LYS A 59 8.35 -4.92 16.42
N ASN A 60 7.19 -5.58 16.45
CA ASN A 60 6.56 -6.02 17.70
C ASN A 60 7.01 -7.39 18.22
N LYS A 61 7.77 -8.18 17.44
CA LYS A 61 8.35 -9.45 17.90
C LYS A 61 9.81 -9.39 18.36
N ARG A 62 10.40 -8.21 18.56
CA ARG A 62 11.64 -8.06 19.35
C ARG A 62 11.38 -7.90 20.86
N GLY A 63 10.20 -8.30 21.33
CA GLY A 63 9.79 -8.21 22.74
C GLY A 63 9.45 -9.55 23.39
N SER A 64 9.77 -10.68 22.76
CA SER A 64 9.57 -12.00 23.38
C SER A 64 10.90 -12.74 23.40
N PRO A 65 11.56 -12.91 24.57
CA PRO A 65 12.69 -13.81 24.68
C PRO A 65 12.22 -15.21 24.31
N LEU A 66 12.97 -15.89 23.44
CA LEU A 66 12.79 -17.31 23.17
C LEU A 66 12.97 -18.09 24.49
N PRO A 67 12.12 -19.09 24.81
CA PRO A 67 12.33 -20.00 25.93
C PRO A 67 13.56 -20.90 25.72
#